data_AF-U3AHX0-F1
#
_entry.id   AF-U3AHX0-F1
#
_cell.length_a   1.000
_cell.length_b   1.000
_cell.length_c   1.000
_cell.angle_alpha   90.00
_cell.angle_beta   90.00
_cell.angle_gamma   90.00
#
_symmetry.space_group_name_H-M   'P 1'
#
loop_
_entity.id
_entity.type
_entity.pdbx_description
1 polymer ?
#
loop_
_entity_poly.entity_id
_entity_poly.type
_entity_poly.pdbx_seq_one_letter_code
_entity_poly.pdbx_strand_id
1 'polypeptide(L)'
;MSALRIPMIKFGFDFDLLIKSWEDKLDGFRVVDDTLTPLEGGLGMGFDILREFDTAGWREQIPTKLLEITQPFPEYQYQMLWLAANEPTALEFLYQRPILLALICRHCNVDNKVAQILCRRGQLGALEALGLDATDAALSFIDKLTLDFDVGDEYVHISRLLDNGEKRYREFKEYPHITYACLRLDSIFPEFSGKPLGLAMLNHGEAQISPADFQKIYEVGKQLKIENVLSVMSEQDSSLQLSALYERWVALKRQDTHLSLV
;
A
#
# COMPACT_ATOMS: atom_id res chain seq x y z
N MET A 1 -10.27 26.15 24.07
CA MET A 1 -10.19 24.98 23.17
C MET A 1 -9.67 23.82 23.98
N SER A 2 -10.30 22.66 23.86
CA SER A 2 -10.04 21.49 24.71
C SER A 2 -9.01 20.57 24.05
N ALA A 3 -8.00 20.15 24.81
CA ALA A 3 -7.16 19.03 24.46
C ALA A 3 -7.92 17.71 24.71
N LEU A 4 -7.64 16.68 23.91
CA LEU A 4 -8.13 15.32 24.15
C LEU A 4 -7.25 14.65 25.21
N ARG A 5 -7.87 14.11 26.26
CA ARG A 5 -7.17 13.27 27.25
C ARG A 5 -7.71 11.84 27.20
N ILE A 6 -6.81 10.89 26.95
CA ILE A 6 -7.15 9.47 26.88
C ILE A 6 -6.58 8.79 28.13
N PRO A 7 -7.44 8.24 29.01
CA PRO A 7 -7.02 7.67 30.29
C PRO A 7 -6.42 6.27 30.09
N MET A 8 -5.21 6.19 29.54
CA MET A 8 -4.55 4.92 29.21
C MET A 8 -4.31 4.04 30.44
N ILE A 9 -4.26 4.63 31.64
CA ILE A 9 -4.22 3.90 32.92
C ILE A 9 -5.41 2.94 33.09
N LYS A 10 -6.59 3.28 32.57
CA LYS A 10 -7.78 2.40 32.61
C LYS A 10 -7.60 1.13 31.79
N PHE A 11 -6.64 1.12 30.87
CA PHE A 11 -6.30 -0.01 30.00
C PHE A 11 -5.04 -0.75 30.45
N GLY A 12 -4.51 -0.44 31.64
CA GLY A 12 -3.36 -1.14 32.23
C GLY A 12 -1.99 -0.56 31.86
N PHE A 13 -1.94 0.62 31.23
CA PHE A 13 -0.70 1.38 31.02
C PHE A 13 -0.36 2.26 32.25
N ASP A 14 0.86 2.77 32.31
CA ASP A 14 1.37 3.62 33.40
C ASP A 14 1.33 5.14 33.07
N PHE A 15 0.80 5.50 31.92
CA PHE A 15 0.65 6.89 31.46
C PHE A 15 -0.79 7.16 31.00
N ASP A 16 -1.15 8.44 30.86
CA ASP A 16 -2.27 8.91 30.05
C ASP A 16 -1.74 9.56 28.75
N LEU A 17 -2.59 9.69 27.73
CA LEU A 17 -2.28 10.51 26.56
C LEU A 17 -2.99 11.86 26.66
N LEU A 18 -2.29 12.91 26.27
CA LEU A 18 -2.83 14.25 26.09
C LEU A 18 -2.51 14.70 24.67
N ILE A 19 -3.52 15.03 23.86
CA ILE A 19 -3.33 15.54 22.51
C ILE A 19 -3.96 16.92 22.42
N LYS A 20 -3.15 17.94 22.15
CA LYS A 20 -3.64 19.32 22.04
C LYS A 20 -4.55 19.50 20.81
N SER A 21 -5.20 20.64 20.74
CA SER A 21 -6.09 20.99 19.62
C SER A 21 -5.36 21.07 18.27
N TRP A 22 -6.12 21.13 17.18
CA TRP A 22 -5.57 21.40 15.85
C TRP A 22 -4.83 22.76 15.78
N GLU A 23 -5.37 23.80 16.42
CA GLU A 23 -4.75 25.13 16.48
C GLU A 23 -3.43 25.12 17.25
N ASP A 24 -3.34 24.25 18.25
CA ASP A 24 -2.12 23.96 19.02
C ASP A 24 -1.25 22.87 18.35
N LYS A 25 -1.39 22.72 17.04
CA LYS A 25 -0.60 21.84 16.17
C LYS A 25 -0.65 20.35 16.52
N LEU A 26 -1.72 19.91 17.18
CA LEU A 26 -1.89 18.54 17.65
C LEU A 26 -0.72 18.00 18.49
N ASP A 27 0.02 18.85 19.22
CA ASP A 27 1.10 18.37 20.09
C ASP A 27 0.58 17.30 21.04
N GLY A 28 1.14 16.10 20.96
CA GLY A 28 0.80 14.98 21.81
C GLY A 28 1.83 14.73 22.90
N PHE A 29 1.37 14.26 24.07
CA PHE A 29 2.20 13.96 25.23
C PHE A 29 1.72 12.68 25.91
N ARG A 30 2.67 11.88 26.43
CA ARG A 30 2.45 10.95 27.53
C ARG A 30 2.50 11.72 28.83
N VAL A 31 1.55 11.46 29.72
CA VAL A 31 1.42 12.10 31.03
C VAL A 31 1.65 11.05 32.10
N VAL A 32 2.73 11.19 32.88
CA VAL A 32 3.07 10.34 34.04
C VAL A 32 3.34 11.26 35.22
N ASP A 33 2.55 11.16 36.30
CA ASP A 33 2.71 11.98 37.51
C ASP A 33 2.98 13.47 37.21
N ASP A 34 2.13 14.07 36.37
CA ASP A 34 2.20 15.46 35.86
C ASP A 34 3.40 15.81 34.97
N THR A 35 4.27 14.84 34.66
CA THR A 35 5.35 14.99 33.68
C THR A 35 4.82 14.76 32.27
N LEU A 36 5.07 15.73 31.38
CA LEU A 36 4.72 15.65 29.96
C LEU A 36 5.93 15.21 29.14
N THR A 37 5.83 14.03 28.52
CA THR A 37 6.83 13.54 27.54
C THR A 37 6.22 13.59 26.15
N PRO A 38 6.83 14.27 25.16
CA PRO A 38 6.28 14.34 23.80
C PRO A 38 6.00 12.95 23.20
N LEU A 39 4.91 12.85 22.44
CA LEU A 39 4.62 11.70 21.60
C LEU A 39 5.43 11.80 20.31
N GLU A 40 6.16 10.72 20.02
CA GLU A 40 6.88 10.52 18.77
C GLU A 40 6.20 9.39 18.00
N GLY A 41 6.11 9.52 16.67
CA GLY A 41 5.52 8.50 15.82
C GLY A 41 4.00 8.50 15.77
N GLY A 42 3.46 7.39 15.26
CA GLY A 42 2.02 7.09 15.24
C GLY A 42 1.49 6.59 16.57
N LEU A 43 0.16 6.55 16.71
CA LEU A 43 -0.51 5.96 17.88
C LEU A 43 -0.76 4.45 17.71
N GLY A 44 -0.57 3.91 16.51
CA GLY A 44 -0.94 2.53 16.19
C GLY A 44 -2.46 2.32 16.06
N MET A 45 -3.25 3.39 16.06
CA MET A 45 -4.71 3.36 16.02
C MET A 45 -5.28 4.64 15.43
N GLY A 46 -6.39 4.49 14.70
CA GLY A 46 -7.12 5.60 14.09
C GLY A 46 -7.95 6.39 15.10
N PHE A 47 -8.26 7.63 14.76
CA PHE A 47 -9.06 8.57 15.56
C PHE A 47 -10.52 8.15 15.71
N ASP A 48 -10.99 7.18 14.92
CA ASP A 48 -12.32 6.57 15.11
C ASP A 48 -12.43 5.85 16.46
N ILE A 49 -11.34 5.24 16.92
CA ILE A 49 -11.28 4.58 18.24
C ILE A 49 -11.24 5.63 19.35
N LEU A 50 -10.65 6.80 19.09
CA LEU A 50 -10.54 7.87 20.09
C LEU A 50 -11.85 8.61 20.37
N ARG A 51 -12.88 8.38 19.55
CA ARG A 51 -14.17 9.09 19.63
C ARG A 51 -14.85 8.94 20.99
N GLU A 52 -14.65 7.82 21.68
CA GLU A 52 -15.24 7.59 23.01
C GLU A 52 -14.68 8.51 24.10
N PHE A 53 -13.47 9.04 23.91
CA PHE A 53 -12.82 9.97 24.85
C PHE A 53 -13.09 11.43 24.50
N ASP A 54 -13.63 11.69 23.31
CA ASP A 54 -13.86 13.04 22.82
C ASP A 54 -15.21 13.59 23.28
N THR A 55 -15.27 14.00 24.54
CA THR A 55 -16.49 14.59 25.12
C THR A 55 -16.66 16.08 24.83
N ALA A 56 -15.64 16.72 24.27
CA ALA A 56 -15.55 18.18 24.17
C ALA A 56 -15.44 18.68 22.71
N GLY A 57 -15.58 17.78 21.74
CA GLY A 57 -15.52 18.09 20.33
C GLY A 57 -14.11 18.47 19.86
N TRP A 58 -13.10 17.74 20.32
CA TRP A 58 -11.70 17.88 19.92
C TRP A 58 -11.51 17.53 18.44
N ARG A 59 -12.12 16.46 17.97
CA ARG A 59 -12.00 15.97 16.60
C ARG A 59 -12.58 16.95 15.58
N GLU A 60 -13.66 17.65 15.92
CA GLU A 60 -14.31 18.66 15.08
C GLU A 60 -13.44 19.90 14.84
N GLN A 61 -12.36 20.07 15.63
CA GLN A 61 -11.38 21.14 15.41
C GLN A 61 -10.42 20.80 14.26
N ILE A 62 -10.33 19.53 13.86
CA ILE A 62 -9.48 19.09 12.76
C ILE A 62 -10.28 19.23 11.45
N PRO A 63 -9.69 19.82 10.39
CA PRO A 63 -10.37 19.95 9.10
C PRO A 63 -10.87 18.59 8.59
N THR A 64 -12.18 18.49 8.32
CA THR A 64 -12.83 17.23 7.90
C THR A 64 -12.12 16.56 6.74
N LYS A 65 -11.63 17.35 5.77
CA LYS A 65 -10.92 16.82 4.60
C LYS A 65 -9.65 16.06 4.98
N LEU A 66 -8.93 16.52 6.00
CA LEU A 66 -7.71 15.84 6.47
C LEU A 66 -8.04 14.54 7.22
N LEU A 67 -9.15 14.53 7.97
CA LEU A 67 -9.65 13.31 8.60
C LEU A 67 -10.04 12.26 7.55
N GLU A 68 -10.74 12.66 6.47
CA GLU A 68 -11.10 11.77 5.36
C GLU A 68 -9.87 11.19 4.66
N ILE A 69 -8.87 12.02 4.36
CA ILE A 69 -7.65 11.57 3.68
C ILE A 69 -6.84 10.61 4.55
N THR A 70 -6.78 10.83 5.85
CA THR A 70 -5.96 10.03 6.78
C THR A 70 -6.68 8.80 7.34
N GLN A 71 -8.00 8.69 7.14
CA GLN A 71 -8.81 7.57 7.66
C GLN A 71 -8.28 6.19 7.21
N PRO A 72 -7.87 5.96 5.95
CA PRO A 72 -7.31 4.67 5.53
C PRO A 72 -5.96 4.32 6.16
N PHE A 73 -5.36 5.21 6.95
CA PHE A 73 -4.03 5.05 7.52
C PHE A 73 -4.07 5.01 9.05
N PRO A 74 -4.86 4.13 9.70
CA PRO A 74 -5.13 4.21 11.14
C PRO A 74 -3.85 4.16 11.99
N GLU A 75 -2.85 3.35 11.62
CA GLU A 75 -1.58 3.24 12.35
C GLU A 75 -0.82 4.57 12.43
N TYR A 76 -0.86 5.35 11.33
CA TYR A 76 -0.08 6.56 11.14
C TYR A 76 -0.93 7.84 11.18
N GLN A 77 -2.25 7.74 11.34
CA GLN A 77 -3.19 8.86 11.21
C GLN A 77 -2.79 10.04 12.10
N TYR A 78 -2.47 9.79 13.37
CA TYR A 78 -1.96 10.82 14.28
C TYR A 78 -0.70 11.51 13.73
N GLN A 79 0.30 10.74 13.33
CA GLN A 79 1.58 11.26 12.86
C GLN A 79 1.42 12.07 11.58
N MET A 80 0.60 11.60 10.64
CA MET A 80 0.30 12.32 9.39
C MET A 80 -0.38 13.66 9.67
N LEU A 81 -1.36 13.70 10.57
CA LEU A 81 -2.04 14.93 10.97
C LEU A 81 -1.13 15.87 11.75
N TRP A 82 -0.30 15.34 12.66
CA TRP A 82 0.71 16.12 13.38
C TRP A 82 1.70 16.76 12.42
N LEU A 83 2.22 16.00 11.44
CA LEU A 83 3.10 16.53 10.40
C LEU A 83 2.42 17.61 9.58
N ALA A 84 1.18 17.39 9.16
CA ALA A 84 0.40 18.37 8.40
C ALA A 84 0.13 19.67 9.20
N ALA A 85 -0.04 19.58 10.52
CA ALA A 85 -0.22 20.74 11.39
C ALA A 85 1.09 21.51 11.66
N ASN A 86 2.24 20.84 11.54
CA ASN A 86 3.55 21.39 11.89
C ASN A 86 4.47 21.71 10.70
N GLU A 87 4.16 21.23 9.49
CA GLU A 87 5.00 21.37 8.31
C GLU A 87 4.16 21.58 7.03
N PRO A 88 4.23 22.75 6.39
CA PRO A 88 3.46 23.05 5.18
C PRO A 88 3.68 22.05 4.05
N THR A 89 4.91 21.58 3.84
CA THR A 89 5.19 20.58 2.80
C THR A 89 4.54 19.23 3.10
N ALA A 90 4.42 18.84 4.38
CA ALA A 90 3.70 17.63 4.75
C ALA A 90 2.18 17.76 4.53
N LEU A 91 1.62 18.95 4.78
CA LEU A 91 0.21 19.24 4.44
C LEU A 91 -0.04 19.13 2.93
N GLU A 92 0.87 19.64 2.10
CA GLU A 92 0.80 19.48 0.64
C GLU A 92 0.89 18.01 0.22
N PHE A 93 1.80 17.23 0.83
CA PHE A 93 1.89 15.79 0.58
C PHE A 93 0.59 15.09 0.94
N LEU A 94 -0.02 15.46 2.06
CA LEU A 94 -1.27 14.85 2.48
C LEU A 94 -2.39 15.10 1.47
N TYR A 95 -2.50 16.30 0.92
CA TYR A 95 -3.50 16.62 -0.11
C TYR A 95 -3.24 15.95 -1.47
N GLN A 96 -1.97 15.79 -1.86
CA GLN A 96 -1.61 15.31 -3.20
C GLN A 96 -1.35 13.80 -3.24
N ARG A 97 -0.58 13.29 -2.27
CA ARG A 97 -0.02 11.93 -2.24
C ARG A 97 0.04 11.40 -0.80
N PRO A 98 -1.11 11.10 -0.17
CA PRO A 98 -1.16 10.66 1.22
C PRO A 98 -0.35 9.37 1.48
N ILE A 99 -0.28 8.46 0.52
CA ILE A 99 0.52 7.23 0.62
C ILE A 99 2.02 7.54 0.77
N LEU A 100 2.54 8.58 0.11
CA LEU A 100 3.93 9.00 0.29
C LEU A 100 4.19 9.47 1.72
N LEU A 101 3.27 10.24 2.29
CA LEU A 101 3.39 10.68 3.69
C LEU A 101 3.28 9.49 4.66
N ALA A 102 2.41 8.52 4.37
CA ALA A 102 2.31 7.29 5.15
C ALA A 102 3.59 6.45 5.09
N LEU A 103 4.25 6.35 3.92
CA LEU A 103 5.56 5.69 3.78
C LEU A 103 6.65 6.41 4.62
N ILE A 104 6.64 7.74 4.66
CA ILE A 104 7.54 8.51 5.53
C ILE A 104 7.27 8.19 7.00
N CYS A 105 6.00 8.20 7.42
CA CYS A 105 5.60 7.88 8.80
C CYS A 105 6.02 6.46 9.19
N ARG A 106 5.82 5.48 8.31
CA ARG A 106 6.27 4.10 8.51
C ARG A 106 7.78 4.00 8.70
N HIS A 107 8.56 4.71 7.90
CA HIS A 107 10.02 4.71 8.02
C HIS A 107 10.50 5.43 9.30
N CYS A 108 9.80 6.48 9.70
CA CYS A 108 10.10 7.32 10.85
C CYS A 108 9.11 7.07 12.00
N ASN A 109 8.77 5.82 12.26
CA ASN A 109 7.65 5.42 13.13
C ASN A 109 7.81 5.81 14.61
N VAL A 110 8.99 6.31 15.01
CA VAL A 110 9.31 6.73 16.37
C VAL A 110 10.02 8.09 16.44
N ASP A 111 10.05 8.86 15.35
CA ASP A 111 10.70 10.18 15.33
C ASP A 111 10.01 11.14 14.36
N ASN A 112 9.22 12.06 14.94
CA ASN A 112 8.46 13.06 14.19
C ASN A 112 9.35 14.14 13.57
N LYS A 113 10.52 14.42 14.17
CA LYS A 113 11.46 15.41 13.65
C LYS A 113 12.18 14.89 12.42
N VAL A 114 12.57 13.62 12.42
CA VAL A 114 13.15 12.97 11.25
C VAL A 114 12.11 12.93 10.12
N ALA A 115 10.86 12.53 10.42
CA ALA A 115 9.77 12.57 9.43
C ALA A 115 9.60 13.98 8.82
N GLN A 116 9.60 15.03 9.66
CA GLN A 116 9.53 16.42 9.20
C GLN A 116 10.71 16.81 8.30
N ILE A 117 11.93 16.38 8.65
CA ILE A 117 13.13 16.61 7.82
C ILE A 117 12.98 15.95 6.45
N LEU A 118 12.44 14.73 6.37
CA LEU A 118 12.19 14.06 5.09
C LEU A 118 11.16 14.83 4.25
N CYS A 119 10.06 15.30 4.85
CA CYS A 119 9.04 16.10 4.14
C CYS A 119 9.65 17.34 3.48
N ARG A 120 10.55 18.06 4.20
CA ARG A 120 11.21 19.28 3.69
C ARG A 120 12.10 19.05 2.47
N ARG A 121 12.50 17.80 2.18
CA ARG A 121 13.28 17.47 0.98
C ARG A 121 12.44 17.46 -0.31
N GLY A 122 11.13 17.68 -0.21
CA GLY A 122 10.20 17.53 -1.33
C GLY A 122 9.96 16.06 -1.68
N GLN A 123 9.05 15.80 -2.61
CA GLN A 123 8.53 14.44 -2.84
C GLN A 123 9.60 13.48 -3.37
N LEU A 124 10.41 13.92 -4.33
CA LEU A 124 11.52 13.11 -4.87
C LEU A 124 12.63 12.90 -3.83
N GLY A 125 13.00 13.96 -3.11
CA GLY A 125 14.01 13.85 -2.05
C GLY A 125 13.56 12.99 -0.86
N ALA A 126 12.25 12.92 -0.60
CA ALA A 126 11.68 11.99 0.35
C ALA A 126 11.79 10.54 -0.15
N LEU A 127 11.42 10.25 -1.40
CA LEU A 127 11.59 8.91 -1.99
C LEU A 127 13.04 8.45 -1.93
N GLU A 128 13.99 9.32 -2.29
CA GLU A 128 15.42 9.01 -2.22
C GLU A 128 15.86 8.70 -0.79
N ALA A 129 15.42 9.50 0.19
CA ALA A 129 15.74 9.28 1.60
C ALA A 129 15.14 7.97 2.16
N LEU A 130 14.04 7.49 1.58
CA LEU A 130 13.44 6.21 1.90
C LEU A 130 14.12 5.02 1.19
N GLY A 131 15.13 5.26 0.35
CA GLY A 131 15.78 4.23 -0.47
C GLY A 131 14.94 3.77 -1.67
N LEU A 132 13.93 4.55 -2.06
CA LEU A 132 13.01 4.25 -3.17
C LEU A 132 13.44 4.98 -4.44
N ASP A 133 12.91 4.56 -5.59
CA ASP A 133 13.18 5.22 -6.87
C ASP A 133 12.62 6.65 -6.90
N ALA A 134 13.50 7.65 -6.86
CA ALA A 134 13.15 9.06 -6.82
C ALA A 134 12.90 9.64 -8.23
N THR A 135 11.82 9.19 -8.88
CA THR A 135 11.43 9.66 -10.22
C THR A 135 9.96 10.08 -10.29
N ASP A 136 9.60 10.91 -11.27
CA ASP A 136 8.21 11.27 -11.53
C ASP A 136 7.35 10.05 -11.89
N ALA A 137 7.96 9.02 -12.49
CA ALA A 137 7.26 7.77 -12.81
C ALA A 137 6.88 6.99 -11.53
N ALA A 138 7.75 6.99 -10.52
CA ALA A 138 7.45 6.42 -9.20
C ALA A 138 6.33 7.20 -8.49
N LEU A 139 6.35 8.54 -8.55
CA LEU A 139 5.25 9.36 -8.02
C LEU A 139 3.93 9.10 -8.77
N SER A 140 3.98 8.98 -10.10
CA SER A 140 2.80 8.64 -10.90
C SER A 140 2.25 7.25 -10.61
N PHE A 141 3.11 6.29 -10.24
CA PHE A 141 2.67 4.99 -9.74
C PHE A 141 1.92 5.14 -8.40
N ILE A 142 2.46 5.92 -7.46
CA ILE A 142 1.79 6.19 -6.18
C ILE A 142 0.41 6.82 -6.39
N ASP A 143 0.28 7.73 -7.36
CA ASP A 143 -0.99 8.40 -7.70
C ASP A 143 -2.09 7.44 -8.18
N LYS A 144 -1.71 6.27 -8.71
CA LYS A 144 -2.64 5.26 -9.22
C LYS A 144 -3.10 4.28 -8.14
N LEU A 145 -2.46 4.27 -6.97
CA LEU A 145 -2.78 3.33 -5.90
C LEU A 145 -4.16 3.66 -5.30
N THR A 146 -5.03 2.65 -5.27
CA THR A 146 -6.37 2.70 -4.67
C THR A 146 -6.45 1.58 -3.63
N LEU A 147 -6.06 1.90 -2.39
CA LEU A 147 -5.87 0.95 -1.30
C LEU A 147 -6.61 1.42 -0.03
N ASP A 148 -7.09 0.47 0.76
CA ASP A 148 -7.74 0.66 2.06
C ASP A 148 -6.83 0.34 3.26
N PHE A 149 -5.73 -0.38 3.03
CA PHE A 149 -4.76 -0.81 4.05
C PHE A 149 -5.33 -1.77 5.11
N ASP A 150 -6.36 -2.54 4.74
CA ASP A 150 -7.04 -3.47 5.65
C ASP A 150 -6.27 -4.80 5.84
N VAL A 151 -5.36 -5.17 4.93
CA VAL A 151 -4.66 -6.46 4.96
C VAL A 151 -3.34 -6.39 5.73
N GLY A 152 -2.69 -5.23 5.74
CA GLY A 152 -1.52 -4.91 6.55
C GLY A 152 -0.15 -5.14 5.88
N ASP A 153 -0.10 -5.76 4.69
CA ASP A 153 1.13 -5.98 3.91
C ASP A 153 1.27 -5.05 2.68
N GLU A 154 0.34 -4.12 2.47
CA GLU A 154 0.31 -3.20 1.33
C GLU A 154 1.58 -2.36 1.24
N TYR A 155 2.05 -1.82 2.38
CA TYR A 155 3.29 -1.04 2.41
C TYR A 155 4.50 -1.85 1.96
N VAL A 156 4.56 -3.15 2.31
CA VAL A 156 5.65 -4.03 1.92
C VAL A 156 5.64 -4.21 0.40
N HIS A 157 4.46 -4.41 -0.19
CA HIS A 157 4.31 -4.51 -1.64
C HIS A 157 4.68 -3.21 -2.35
N ILE A 158 4.20 -2.07 -1.86
CA ILE A 158 4.52 -0.75 -2.44
C ILE A 158 6.02 -0.49 -2.40
N SER A 159 6.68 -0.68 -1.24
CA SER A 159 8.12 -0.47 -1.10
C SER A 159 8.92 -1.39 -2.01
N ARG A 160 8.53 -2.67 -2.14
CA ARG A 160 9.20 -3.60 -3.07
C ARG A 160 9.06 -3.16 -4.52
N LEU A 161 7.87 -2.71 -4.94
CA LEU A 161 7.65 -2.26 -6.30
C LEU A 161 8.41 -0.98 -6.63
N LEU A 162 8.54 -0.08 -5.66
CA LEU A 162 9.26 1.19 -5.75
C LEU A 162 10.77 1.07 -5.53
N ASP A 163 11.29 -0.14 -5.28
CA ASP A 163 12.72 -0.38 -5.10
C ASP A 163 13.53 0.18 -6.27
N ASN A 164 14.62 0.90 -5.97
CA ASN A 164 15.44 1.56 -6.98
C ASN A 164 16.28 0.58 -7.83
N GLY A 165 16.49 -0.65 -7.37
CA GLY A 165 17.15 -1.70 -8.14
C GLY A 165 16.21 -2.30 -9.18
N GLU A 166 15.01 -2.71 -8.78
CA GLU A 166 14.10 -3.45 -9.64
C GLU A 166 13.12 -2.57 -10.43
N LYS A 167 12.60 -1.50 -9.82
CA LYS A 167 11.63 -0.55 -10.42
C LYS A 167 10.40 -1.24 -11.04
N ARG A 168 9.93 -2.33 -10.41
CA ARG A 168 8.81 -3.15 -10.90
C ARG A 168 7.51 -2.37 -11.06
N TYR A 169 7.36 -1.23 -10.36
CA TYR A 169 6.23 -0.33 -10.54
C TYR A 169 5.98 0.07 -12.01
N ARG A 170 7.01 0.00 -12.87
CA ARG A 170 6.93 0.31 -14.31
C ARG A 170 6.03 -0.64 -15.10
N GLU A 171 5.86 -1.88 -14.64
CA GLU A 171 4.94 -2.85 -15.25
C GLU A 171 3.47 -2.37 -15.12
N PHE A 172 3.19 -1.45 -14.20
CA PHE A 172 1.85 -0.89 -13.99
C PHE A 172 1.56 0.38 -14.81
N LYS A 173 2.39 0.69 -15.81
CA LYS A 173 2.25 1.92 -16.61
C LYS A 173 0.86 2.07 -17.25
N GLU A 174 0.28 0.97 -17.73
CA GLU A 174 -1.01 0.98 -18.43
C GLU A 174 -2.22 0.88 -17.48
N TYR A 175 -2.00 0.70 -16.18
CA TYR A 175 -3.09 0.60 -15.21
C TYR A 175 -3.64 1.98 -14.90
N PRO A 176 -4.96 2.20 -15.02
CA PRO A 176 -5.59 3.45 -14.58
C PRO A 176 -5.65 3.53 -13.05
N HIS A 177 -5.91 2.39 -12.39
CA HIS A 177 -5.96 2.24 -10.94
C HIS A 177 -5.26 0.93 -10.53
N ILE A 178 -4.60 0.96 -9.38
CA ILE A 178 -3.82 -0.17 -8.85
C ILE A 178 -4.39 -0.52 -7.47
N THR A 179 -5.19 -1.58 -7.43
CA THR A 179 -5.79 -2.11 -6.20
C THR A 179 -4.85 -3.10 -5.50
N TYR A 180 -5.22 -3.54 -4.30
CA TYR A 180 -4.48 -4.59 -3.60
C TYR A 180 -4.35 -5.89 -4.44
N ALA A 181 -5.38 -6.25 -5.20
CA ALA A 181 -5.34 -7.41 -6.08
C ALA A 181 -4.23 -7.28 -7.14
N CYS A 182 -3.98 -6.08 -7.66
CA CYS A 182 -2.88 -5.82 -8.59
C CYS A 182 -1.52 -6.07 -7.92
N LEU A 183 -1.34 -5.58 -6.68
CA LEU A 183 -0.11 -5.77 -5.90
C LEU A 183 0.13 -7.25 -5.57
N ARG A 184 -0.94 -7.98 -5.24
CA ARG A 184 -0.89 -9.42 -4.93
C ARG A 184 -0.61 -10.26 -6.16
N LEU A 185 -1.21 -9.93 -7.31
CA LEU A 185 -0.92 -10.60 -8.56
C LEU A 185 0.58 -10.52 -8.87
N ASP A 186 1.18 -9.32 -8.77
CA ASP A 186 2.61 -9.14 -8.98
C ASP A 186 3.47 -9.94 -8.00
N SER A 187 3.02 -10.07 -6.75
CA SER A 187 3.76 -10.84 -5.75
C SER A 187 3.72 -12.34 -5.96
N ILE A 188 2.68 -12.88 -6.59
CA ILE A 188 2.51 -14.32 -6.79
C ILE A 188 2.97 -14.72 -8.19
N PHE A 189 2.63 -13.89 -9.18
CA PHE A 189 2.92 -14.09 -10.60
C PHE A 189 3.45 -12.80 -11.27
N PRO A 190 4.71 -12.42 -10.96
CA PRO A 190 5.39 -11.25 -11.51
C PRO A 190 5.31 -11.09 -13.04
N GLU A 191 5.18 -12.20 -13.76
CA GLU A 191 5.19 -12.27 -15.22
C GLU A 191 3.89 -11.80 -15.86
N PHE A 192 2.81 -11.65 -15.09
CA PHE A 192 1.50 -11.19 -15.60
C PHE A 192 1.22 -9.71 -15.32
N SER A 193 2.00 -9.08 -14.44
CA SER A 193 1.93 -7.64 -14.22
C SER A 193 2.14 -6.89 -15.55
N GLY A 194 1.22 -6.00 -15.91
CA GLY A 194 1.35 -5.25 -17.17
C GLY A 194 0.99 -6.01 -18.43
N LYS A 195 0.58 -7.28 -18.31
CA LYS A 195 0.28 -8.15 -19.46
C LYS A 195 -1.22 -8.31 -19.70
N PRO A 196 -1.64 -8.63 -20.94
CA PRO A 196 -3.05 -8.83 -21.28
C PRO A 196 -3.77 -9.76 -20.31
N LEU A 197 -3.17 -10.91 -19.98
CA LEU A 197 -3.80 -11.88 -19.07
C LEU A 197 -3.94 -11.32 -17.65
N GLY A 198 -2.91 -10.65 -17.13
CA GLY A 198 -2.97 -10.06 -15.80
C GLY A 198 -4.02 -8.97 -15.69
N LEU A 199 -4.15 -8.13 -16.73
CA LEU A 199 -5.22 -7.13 -16.83
C LEU A 199 -6.61 -7.79 -16.89
N ALA A 200 -6.76 -8.87 -17.67
CA ALA A 200 -8.02 -9.62 -17.75
C ALA A 200 -8.39 -10.28 -16.41
N MET A 201 -7.41 -10.83 -15.68
CA MET A 201 -7.63 -11.44 -14.36
C MET A 201 -8.11 -10.45 -13.30
N LEU A 202 -7.77 -9.16 -13.46
CA LEU A 202 -8.13 -8.09 -12.51
C LEU A 202 -9.47 -7.43 -12.83
N ASN A 203 -9.94 -7.53 -14.08
CA ASN A 203 -11.28 -7.08 -14.47
C ASN A 203 -12.32 -8.09 -14.00
N HIS A 204 -12.94 -7.80 -12.85
CA HIS A 204 -14.02 -8.58 -12.24
C HIS A 204 -15.16 -8.85 -13.25
N GLY A 205 -15.16 -10.05 -13.82
CA GLY A 205 -16.12 -10.47 -14.85
C GLY A 205 -15.67 -11.74 -15.58
N GLU A 206 -14.37 -12.00 -15.61
CA GLU A 206 -13.83 -13.26 -16.10
C GLU A 206 -13.59 -14.26 -14.96
N ALA A 207 -13.87 -15.54 -15.24
CA ALA A 207 -13.66 -16.62 -14.29
C ALA A 207 -12.20 -16.58 -13.80
N GLN A 208 -12.01 -16.36 -12.49
CA GLN A 208 -10.69 -16.39 -11.86
C GLN A 208 -10.06 -17.75 -12.14
N ILE A 209 -8.98 -17.76 -12.92
CA ILE A 209 -8.15 -18.94 -13.08
C ILE A 209 -7.52 -19.21 -11.73
N SER A 210 -7.82 -20.38 -11.16
CA SER A 210 -7.24 -20.75 -9.87
C SER A 210 -5.72 -20.94 -10.01
N PRO A 211 -4.91 -20.69 -8.96
CA PRO A 211 -3.48 -21.00 -8.99
C PRO A 211 -3.18 -22.46 -9.36
N ALA A 212 -4.08 -23.38 -9.01
CA ALA A 212 -3.97 -24.79 -9.36
C ALA A 212 -4.14 -25.03 -10.87
N ASP A 213 -5.08 -24.33 -11.52
CA ASP A 213 -5.25 -24.41 -12.97
C ASP A 213 -4.08 -23.74 -13.68
N PHE A 214 -3.58 -22.62 -13.14
CA PHE A 214 -2.37 -21.98 -13.65
C PHE A 214 -1.18 -22.95 -13.68
N GLN A 215 -0.93 -23.66 -12.58
CA GLN A 215 0.14 -24.66 -12.49
C GLN A 215 -0.06 -25.80 -13.50
N LYS A 216 -1.29 -26.30 -13.67
CA LYS A 216 -1.56 -27.37 -14.66
C LYS A 216 -1.19 -26.93 -16.08
N ILE A 217 -1.55 -25.71 -16.46
CA ILE A 217 -1.27 -25.18 -17.80
C ILE A 217 0.23 -25.03 -18.00
N TYR A 218 0.92 -24.48 -17.01
CA TYR A 218 2.38 -24.35 -17.02
C TYR A 218 3.10 -25.71 -17.17
N GLU A 219 2.69 -26.73 -16.40
CA GLU A 219 3.28 -28.07 -16.46
C GLU A 219 3.10 -28.73 -17.83
N VAL A 220 1.92 -28.59 -18.45
CA VAL A 220 1.70 -29.12 -19.80
C VAL A 220 2.59 -28.40 -20.82
N GLY A 221 2.73 -27.07 -20.74
CA GLY A 221 3.63 -26.31 -21.60
C GLY A 221 5.09 -26.75 -21.46
N LYS A 222 5.54 -27.01 -20.23
CA LYS A 222 6.89 -27.55 -19.97
C LYS A 222 7.11 -28.92 -20.59
N GLN A 223 6.12 -29.81 -20.47
CA GLN A 223 6.23 -31.17 -21.01
C GLN A 223 6.30 -31.18 -22.54
N LEU A 224 5.66 -30.19 -23.19
CA LEU A 224 5.76 -29.94 -24.62
C LEU A 224 7.04 -29.20 -25.03
N LYS A 225 7.94 -28.89 -24.08
CA LYS A 225 9.17 -28.11 -24.31
C LYS A 225 8.92 -26.76 -24.99
N ILE A 226 7.79 -26.13 -24.70
CA ILE A 226 7.49 -24.79 -25.18
C ILE A 226 8.49 -23.82 -24.55
N GLU A 227 9.19 -23.07 -25.39
CA GLU A 227 10.09 -22.02 -24.92
C GLU A 227 9.28 -20.93 -24.22
N ASN A 228 9.74 -20.56 -23.02
CA ASN A 228 9.20 -19.46 -22.24
C ASN A 228 7.67 -19.53 -22.02
N VAL A 229 7.19 -20.67 -21.50
CA VAL A 229 5.77 -20.97 -21.23
C VAL A 229 5.01 -19.80 -20.58
N LEU A 230 5.59 -19.16 -19.57
CA LEU A 230 4.96 -18.04 -18.86
C LEU A 230 4.69 -16.85 -19.78
N SER A 231 5.63 -16.54 -20.69
CA SER A 231 5.43 -15.48 -21.69
C SER A 231 4.30 -15.83 -22.65
N VAL A 232 4.15 -17.09 -23.05
CA VAL A 232 3.04 -17.48 -23.94
C VAL A 232 1.70 -17.35 -23.21
N MET A 233 1.67 -17.73 -21.93
CA MET A 233 0.49 -17.61 -21.09
C MET A 233 0.12 -16.14 -20.84
N SER A 234 1.10 -15.27 -20.58
CA SER A 234 0.86 -13.86 -20.23
C SER A 234 0.20 -13.05 -21.35
N GLU A 235 0.47 -13.43 -22.61
CA GLU A 235 -0.04 -12.74 -23.81
C GLU A 235 -1.48 -13.16 -24.18
N GLN A 236 -2.15 -14.00 -23.39
CA GLN A 236 -3.56 -14.33 -23.62
C GLN A 236 -4.46 -13.20 -23.12
N ASP A 237 -5.41 -12.73 -23.93
CA ASP A 237 -6.25 -11.58 -23.55
C ASP A 237 -7.36 -11.92 -22.54
N SER A 238 -7.56 -13.21 -22.24
CA SER A 238 -8.62 -13.65 -21.34
C SER A 238 -8.38 -15.03 -20.75
N SER A 239 -9.12 -15.31 -19.67
CA SER A 239 -9.22 -16.64 -19.06
C SER A 239 -9.72 -17.73 -20.04
N LEU A 240 -10.61 -17.36 -20.95
CA LEU A 240 -11.13 -18.24 -22.01
C LEU A 240 -10.04 -18.58 -23.03
N GLN A 241 -9.26 -17.60 -23.45
CA GLN A 241 -8.13 -17.84 -24.37
C GLN A 241 -7.07 -18.73 -23.71
N LEU A 242 -6.79 -18.52 -22.42
CA LEU A 242 -5.87 -19.38 -21.67
C LEU A 242 -6.38 -20.82 -21.56
N SER A 243 -7.68 -21.00 -21.33
CA SER A 243 -8.30 -22.33 -21.31
C SER A 243 -8.23 -23.00 -22.69
N ALA A 244 -8.45 -22.25 -23.77
CA ALA A 244 -8.29 -22.77 -25.13
C ALA A 244 -6.83 -23.09 -25.47
N LEU A 245 -5.86 -22.33 -24.95
CA LEU A 245 -4.43 -22.64 -25.05
C LEU A 245 -4.12 -23.98 -24.38
N TYR A 246 -4.63 -24.20 -23.17
CA TYR A 246 -4.47 -25.45 -22.44
C TYR A 246 -5.02 -26.66 -23.21
N GLU A 247 -6.26 -26.57 -23.70
CA GLU A 247 -6.87 -27.66 -24.48
C GLU A 247 -6.06 -28.00 -25.74
N ARG A 248 -5.54 -26.98 -26.45
CA ARG A 248 -4.65 -27.17 -27.60
C ARG A 248 -3.37 -27.92 -27.21
N TRP A 249 -2.74 -27.53 -26.11
CA TRP A 249 -1.52 -28.19 -25.62
C TRP A 249 -1.78 -29.62 -25.16
N VAL A 250 -2.87 -29.88 -24.44
CA VAL A 250 -3.26 -31.24 -24.04
C VAL A 250 -3.48 -32.12 -25.27
N ALA A 251 -4.12 -31.61 -26.32
CA ALA A 251 -4.32 -32.33 -27.58
C ALA A 251 -2.99 -32.67 -28.28
N LEU A 252 -2.07 -31.71 -28.37
CA LEU A 252 -0.72 -31.93 -28.92
C LEU A 252 0.05 -33.01 -28.14
N LYS A 253 0.01 -32.94 -26.81
CA LYS A 253 0.67 -33.92 -25.94
C LYS A 253 0.14 -35.33 -26.17
N ARG A 254 -1.18 -35.50 -26.36
CA ARG A 254 -1.78 -36.80 -26.67
C ARG A 254 -1.29 -37.36 -28.02
N GLN A 255 -1.10 -36.50 -29.01
CA GLN A 255 -0.58 -36.90 -30.33
C GLN A 255 0.90 -37.30 -30.27
N ASP A 256 1.75 -36.53 -29.57
CA ASP A 256 3.17 -36.86 -29.37
C ASP A 256 3.34 -38.19 -28.61
N THR A 257 2.49 -38.44 -27.61
CA THR A 257 2.52 -39.71 -26.86
C THR A 257 2.13 -40.90 -27.74
N HIS A 258 1.21 -40.70 -28.69
CA HIS A 258 0.84 -41.74 -29.65
C HIS A 258 1.92 -42.02 -30.69
N LEU A 259 2.68 -41.01 -31.13
CA LEU A 259 3.78 -41.15 -32.09
C LEU A 259 5.05 -41.77 -31.49
N SER A 260 5.21 -41.73 -30.17
CA SER A 260 6.36 -42.31 -29.45
C SER A 260 6.14 -43.75 -28.95
N LEU A 261 4.93 -44.30 -29.17
CA LEU A 261 4.54 -45.68 -28.83
C LEU A 261 4.33 -46.58 -30.07
N VAL A 262 4.62 -46.06 -31.26
CA VAL A 262 4.60 -46.79 -32.55
C VAL A 262 6.04 -46.90 -33.05
#